data_AF-A0A257LZQ0-F1
#
_entry.id   AF-A0A257LZQ0-F1
#
_cell.length_a   1.000
_cell.length_b   1.000
_cell.length_c   1.000
_cell.angle_alpha   90.00
_cell.angle_beta   90.00
_cell.angle_gamma   90.00
#
_symmetry.space_group_name_H-M   'P 1'
#
loop_
_entity.id
_entity.type
_entity.pdbx_description
1 polymer ?
#
loop_
_entity_poly.entity_id
_entity_poly.type
_entity_poly.pdbx_seq_one_letter_code
_entity_poly.pdbx_strand_id
1 'polypeptide(L)'
;MDPARDHVLTAMERHASPGRSEGEARNVGFPMRTILTKDFHYIRNFRSARWPAGDPPRDGKTQSEAMKKDTFTGFCDVDAGPTKAWIMAHRDEEAVKPFYDRAFGKRPERELYDLRNDPYELKNLAEDPTHADTVKALDSRLMAELKATGDPRASGGGDEFDRYPSAKAK
;
A
#
# COMPACT_ATOMS: atom_id res chain seq x y z
N MET A 1 17.37 1.23 24.37
CA MET A 1 16.02 1.51 23.85
C MET A 1 15.41 2.60 24.70
N ASP A 2 14.61 3.49 24.11
CA ASP A 2 13.89 4.53 24.86
C ASP A 2 12.62 3.91 25.48
N PRO A 3 12.53 3.78 26.82
CA PRO A 3 11.39 3.15 27.48
C PRO A 3 10.10 3.98 27.39
N ALA A 4 10.18 5.27 27.03
CA ALA A 4 9.01 6.12 26.86
C ALA A 4 8.37 6.01 25.46
N ARG A 5 9.04 5.36 24.50
CA ARG A 5 8.51 5.21 23.15
C ARG A 5 7.38 4.18 23.12
N ASP A 6 6.17 4.65 22.87
CA ASP A 6 4.95 3.84 22.80
C ASP A 6 4.51 3.50 21.36
N HIS A 7 5.17 4.07 20.35
CA HIS A 7 4.84 3.84 18.95
C HIS A 7 6.03 3.94 17.99
N VAL A 8 5.84 3.45 16.77
CA VAL A 8 6.74 3.56 15.63
C VAL A 8 5.98 4.17 14.46
N LEU A 9 6.62 5.07 13.73
CA LEU A 9 6.11 5.59 12.46
C LEU A 9 6.84 4.92 11.31
N THR A 10 6.10 4.44 10.30
CA THR A 10 6.69 3.91 9.07
C THR A 10 6.04 4.52 7.83
N ALA A 11 6.71 4.41 6.69
CA ALA A 11 6.27 5.02 5.46
C ALA A 11 6.58 4.12 4.25
N MET A 12 5.71 4.21 3.24
CA MET A 12 5.93 3.65 1.91
C MET A 12 5.67 4.75 0.87
N GLU A 13 6.49 4.79 -0.17
CA GLU A 13 6.34 5.68 -1.32
C GLU A 13 6.45 4.84 -2.62
N ARG A 14 7.34 5.22 -3.54
CA ARG A 14 7.62 4.47 -4.77
C ARG A 14 8.51 3.26 -4.45
N HIS A 15 8.15 2.09 -4.97
CA HIS A 15 8.94 0.86 -4.85
C HIS A 15 9.62 0.48 -6.18
N ALA A 16 8.86 0.08 -7.22
CA ALA A 16 9.45 -0.22 -8.53
C ALA A 16 9.35 0.93 -9.55
N SER A 17 10.23 0.90 -10.56
CA SER A 17 10.19 1.78 -11.73
C SER A 17 10.52 1.01 -13.03
N PRO A 18 9.71 1.16 -14.10
CA PRO A 18 8.40 1.80 -14.09
C PRO A 18 7.38 0.96 -13.34
N GLY A 19 6.39 1.59 -12.69
CA GLY A 19 5.41 0.78 -11.96
C GLY A 19 3.99 1.27 -11.86
N ARG A 20 3.72 2.57 -11.92
CA ARG A 20 2.36 3.12 -11.86
C ARG A 20 2.23 4.36 -12.71
N SER A 21 1.04 4.59 -13.24
CA SER A 21 0.71 5.76 -14.04
C SER A 21 -0.60 6.38 -13.54
N GLU A 22 -0.66 7.70 -13.49
CA GLU A 22 -1.87 8.44 -13.14
C GLU A 22 -1.99 9.64 -14.07
N GLY A 23 -2.96 9.61 -14.98
CA GLY A 23 -3.04 10.56 -16.08
C GLY A 23 -1.76 10.57 -16.93
N GLU A 24 -1.15 11.75 -17.06
CA GLU A 24 0.12 11.95 -17.76
C GLU A 24 1.35 11.58 -16.91
N ALA A 25 1.20 11.55 -15.58
CA ALA A 25 2.29 11.19 -14.69
C ALA A 25 2.65 9.71 -14.83
N ARG A 26 3.95 9.44 -14.82
CA ARG A 26 4.53 8.10 -14.85
C ARG A 26 5.36 7.89 -13.59
N ASN A 27 5.41 6.65 -13.14
CA ASN A 27 6.14 6.23 -11.94
C ASN A 27 5.65 6.93 -10.67
N VAL A 28 4.33 7.15 -10.56
CA VAL A 28 3.77 7.69 -9.31
C VAL A 28 3.92 6.68 -8.17
N GLY A 29 4.07 7.16 -6.93
CA GLY A 29 4.19 6.31 -5.74
C GLY A 29 2.86 5.72 -5.27
N PHE A 30 2.93 4.83 -4.27
CA PHE A 30 1.78 4.39 -3.50
C PHE A 30 1.93 4.85 -2.03
N PRO A 31 1.66 6.14 -1.75
CA PRO A 31 2.03 6.76 -0.49
C PRO A 31 1.19 6.29 0.68
N MET A 32 1.86 5.61 1.62
CA MET A 32 1.28 5.22 2.90
C MET A 32 2.13 5.74 4.05
N ARG A 33 1.45 6.08 5.16
CA ARG A 33 2.07 6.38 6.44
C ARG A 33 1.38 5.57 7.51
N THR A 34 2.15 5.10 8.47
CA THR A 34 1.62 4.23 9.51
C THR A 34 2.06 4.67 10.88
N ILE A 35 1.19 4.41 11.86
CA ILE A 35 1.52 4.46 13.28
C ILE A 35 1.25 3.08 13.87
N LEU A 36 2.31 2.46 14.36
CA LEU A 36 2.27 1.16 15.03
C LEU A 36 2.43 1.39 16.53
N THR A 37 1.42 1.00 17.30
CA THR A 37 1.44 1.00 18.76
C THR A 37 1.56 -0.42 19.27
N LYS A 38 1.56 -0.61 20.60
CA LYS A 38 1.49 -1.95 21.20
C LYS A 38 0.26 -2.75 20.73
N ASP A 39 -0.89 -2.09 20.59
CA ASP A 39 -2.17 -2.78 20.41
C ASP A 39 -2.73 -2.67 18.99
N PHE A 40 -2.31 -1.65 18.23
CA PHE A 40 -2.87 -1.37 16.92
C PHE A 40 -1.82 -0.95 15.89
N HIS A 41 -2.02 -1.38 14.65
CA HIS A 41 -1.38 -0.78 13.47
C HIS A 41 -2.43 0.00 12.69
N TYR A 42 -2.20 1.31 12.54
CA TYR A 42 -3.02 2.17 11.71
C TYR A 42 -2.23 2.62 10.48
N ILE A 43 -2.85 2.53 9.30
CA ILE A 43 -2.29 2.90 8.01
C ILE A 43 -3.20 3.94 7.36
N ARG A 44 -2.60 5.05 6.94
CA ARG A 44 -3.23 6.05 6.07
C ARG A 44 -2.63 5.98 4.67
N ASN A 45 -3.49 5.75 3.69
CA ASN A 45 -3.17 5.73 2.27
C ASN A 45 -3.62 7.04 1.63
N PHE A 46 -2.69 7.84 1.12
CA PHE A 46 -2.98 9.16 0.56
C PHE A 46 -3.49 9.09 -0.89
N ARG A 47 -3.44 7.92 -1.54
CA ARG A 47 -3.82 7.71 -2.94
C ARG A 47 -4.46 6.31 -3.12
N SER A 48 -5.56 6.04 -2.42
CA SER A 48 -6.29 4.76 -2.47
C SER A 48 -6.79 4.36 -3.86
N ALA A 49 -6.96 5.32 -4.77
CA ALA A 49 -7.28 5.06 -6.17
C ALA A 49 -6.12 4.43 -6.97
N ARG A 50 -4.87 4.46 -6.48
CA ARG A 50 -3.69 3.84 -7.14
C ARG A 50 -3.59 2.35 -6.81
N TRP A 51 -2.88 1.58 -7.63
CA TRP A 51 -2.73 0.13 -7.39
C TRP A 51 -1.58 -0.14 -6.42
N PRO A 52 -1.76 -0.91 -5.33
CA PRO A 52 -0.72 -1.07 -4.32
C PRO A 52 0.50 -1.84 -4.83
N ALA A 53 0.34 -2.72 -5.82
CA ALA A 53 1.41 -3.56 -6.35
C ALA A 53 1.96 -3.09 -7.72
N GLY A 54 1.62 -1.88 -8.17
CA GLY A 54 1.87 -1.42 -9.53
C GLY A 54 0.65 -1.58 -10.44
N ASP A 55 0.67 -0.95 -11.61
CA ASP A 55 -0.46 -1.01 -12.55
C ASP A 55 -0.70 -2.46 -13.01
N PRO A 56 -1.97 -2.88 -13.18
CA PRO A 56 -2.28 -4.16 -13.79
C PRO A 56 -1.79 -4.21 -15.25
N PRO A 57 -1.73 -5.42 -15.86
CA PRO A 57 -1.38 -5.56 -17.28
C PRO A 57 -2.26 -4.70 -18.19
N ARG A 58 -1.63 -4.02 -19.16
CA ARG A 58 -2.31 -3.08 -20.07
C ARG A 58 -3.37 -3.72 -20.96
N ASP A 59 -3.19 -4.99 -21.32
CA ASP A 59 -4.07 -5.72 -22.25
C ASP A 59 -5.20 -6.47 -21.52
N GLY A 60 -5.27 -6.41 -20.19
CA GLY A 60 -6.29 -7.07 -19.37
C GLY A 60 -6.27 -8.60 -19.45
N LYS A 61 -5.38 -9.19 -20.24
CA LYS A 61 -5.26 -10.64 -20.41
C LYS A 61 -4.38 -11.20 -19.31
N THR A 62 -4.75 -12.39 -18.85
CA THR A 62 -3.91 -13.20 -17.99
C THR A 62 -2.70 -13.67 -18.80
N GLN A 63 -1.66 -12.84 -18.87
CA GLN A 63 -0.39 -13.24 -19.43
C GLN A 63 0.35 -14.11 -18.41
N SER A 64 -0.25 -15.22 -17.96
CA SER A 64 0.29 -16.06 -16.90
C SER A 64 1.72 -16.50 -17.22
N GLU A 65 2.01 -16.88 -18.47
CA GLU A 65 3.36 -17.22 -18.90
C GLU A 65 4.33 -16.03 -18.91
N ALA A 66 3.89 -14.82 -19.29
CA ALA A 66 4.76 -13.64 -19.25
C ALA A 66 5.02 -13.22 -17.80
N MET A 67 4.01 -13.25 -16.93
CA MET A 67 4.14 -12.96 -15.50
C MET A 67 5.03 -13.94 -14.74
N LYS A 68 5.29 -15.15 -15.28
CA LYS A 68 6.30 -16.06 -14.73
C LYS A 68 7.72 -15.56 -14.96
N LYS A 69 7.96 -14.75 -15.99
CA LYS A 69 9.30 -14.43 -16.52
C LYS A 69 9.63 -12.93 -16.53
N ASP A 70 8.62 -12.07 -16.57
CA ASP A 70 8.78 -10.62 -16.67
C ASP A 70 7.95 -9.90 -15.59
N THR A 71 8.67 -9.22 -14.68
CA THR A 71 8.08 -8.46 -13.57
C THR A 71 7.23 -7.30 -14.09
N PHE A 72 7.59 -6.70 -15.23
CA PHE A 72 6.97 -5.48 -15.76
C PHE A 72 5.74 -5.73 -16.64
N THR A 73 5.36 -6.99 -16.85
CA THR A 73 4.10 -7.35 -17.52
C THR A 73 2.87 -6.79 -16.79
N GLY A 74 2.95 -6.60 -15.47
CA GLY A 74 1.92 -5.97 -14.64
C GLY A 74 2.16 -6.27 -13.17
N PHE A 75 1.66 -5.44 -12.26
CA PHE A 75 1.91 -5.52 -10.82
C PHE A 75 3.41 -5.68 -10.49
N CYS A 76 4.23 -4.77 -11.00
CA CYS A 76 5.70 -4.88 -10.98
C CYS A 76 6.35 -4.75 -9.60
N ASP A 77 5.61 -4.38 -8.55
CA ASP A 77 6.13 -4.41 -7.18
C ASP A 77 6.10 -5.83 -6.59
N VAL A 78 5.57 -6.79 -7.34
CA VAL A 78 5.69 -8.23 -7.07
C VAL A 78 6.50 -8.85 -8.20
N ASP A 79 7.64 -9.45 -7.88
CA ASP A 79 8.51 -10.06 -8.88
C ASP A 79 7.81 -11.16 -9.69
N ALA A 80 8.30 -11.36 -10.92
CA ALA A 80 7.87 -12.45 -11.75
C ALA A 80 8.07 -13.80 -11.06
N GLY A 81 7.12 -14.71 -11.22
CA GLY A 81 7.23 -16.04 -10.65
C GLY A 81 6.00 -16.91 -10.86
N PRO A 82 6.14 -18.22 -10.62
CA PRO A 82 5.05 -19.19 -10.80
C PRO A 82 3.84 -18.85 -9.93
N THR A 83 4.05 -18.40 -8.69
CA THR A 83 2.96 -18.04 -7.76
C THR A 83 2.18 -16.81 -8.23
N LYS A 84 2.87 -15.74 -8.64
CA LYS A 84 2.23 -14.53 -9.19
C LYS A 84 1.36 -14.89 -10.39
N ALA A 85 1.93 -15.62 -11.35
CA ALA A 85 1.23 -16.06 -12.54
C ALA A 85 0.00 -16.93 -12.22
N TRP A 86 0.13 -17.84 -11.25
CA TRP A 86 -0.96 -18.72 -10.85
C TRP A 86 -2.09 -17.96 -10.17
N ILE A 87 -1.81 -17.11 -9.17
CA ILE A 87 -2.83 -16.29 -8.49
C ILE A 87 -3.55 -15.41 -9.52
N MET A 88 -2.82 -14.78 -10.43
CA MET A 88 -3.41 -13.96 -11.47
C MET A 88 -4.33 -14.75 -12.39
N ALA A 89 -4.00 -16.00 -12.72
CA ALA A 89 -4.84 -16.84 -13.58
C ALA A 89 -6.13 -17.33 -12.91
N HIS A 90 -6.11 -17.48 -11.59
CA HIS A 90 -7.23 -18.04 -10.81
C HIS A 90 -7.94 -16.97 -9.97
N ARG A 91 -7.62 -15.68 -10.16
CA ARG A 91 -8.04 -14.56 -9.28
C ARG A 91 -9.55 -14.42 -9.08
N ASP A 92 -10.34 -14.90 -10.04
CA ASP A 92 -11.80 -14.83 -10.02
C ASP A 92 -12.44 -16.07 -9.37
N GLU A 93 -11.63 -17.08 -8.99
CA GLU A 93 -12.08 -18.25 -8.23
C GLU A 93 -12.25 -17.88 -6.76
N GLU A 94 -13.38 -18.26 -6.16
CA GLU A 94 -13.73 -17.91 -4.77
C GLU A 94 -12.64 -18.28 -3.76
N ALA A 95 -12.00 -19.44 -3.95
CA ALA A 95 -10.92 -19.91 -3.08
C ALA A 95 -9.63 -19.10 -3.23
N VAL A 96 -9.43 -18.40 -4.35
CA VAL A 96 -8.19 -17.66 -4.66
C VAL A 96 -8.37 -16.16 -4.51
N LYS A 97 -9.59 -15.65 -4.70
CA LYS A 97 -9.92 -14.24 -4.59
C LYS A 97 -9.37 -13.57 -3.32
N PRO A 98 -9.43 -14.18 -2.12
CA PRO A 98 -8.85 -13.58 -0.91
C PRO A 98 -7.32 -13.43 -0.94
N PHE A 99 -6.61 -14.25 -1.72
CA PHE A 99 -5.16 -14.09 -1.92
C PHE A 99 -4.88 -12.99 -2.95
N TYR A 100 -5.66 -12.94 -4.02
CA TYR A 100 -5.56 -11.86 -5.00
C TYR A 100 -5.85 -10.49 -4.38
N ASP A 101 -6.94 -10.36 -3.63
CA ASP A 101 -7.35 -9.10 -3.01
C ASP A 101 -6.28 -8.60 -2.03
N ARG A 102 -5.65 -9.50 -1.25
CA ARG A 102 -4.57 -9.15 -0.32
C ARG A 102 -3.25 -8.80 -1.01
N ALA A 103 -2.91 -9.47 -2.10
CA ALA A 103 -1.63 -9.27 -2.78
C ALA A 103 -1.65 -8.12 -3.81
N PHE A 104 -2.79 -7.92 -4.49
CA PHE A 104 -2.89 -7.04 -5.67
C PHE A 104 -4.10 -6.09 -5.63
N GLY A 105 -5.14 -6.43 -4.85
CA GLY A 105 -6.38 -5.64 -4.75
C GLY A 105 -6.15 -4.23 -4.21
N LYS A 106 -7.06 -3.30 -4.54
CA LYS A 106 -6.99 -1.92 -4.04
C LYS A 106 -7.06 -1.89 -2.51
N ARG A 107 -6.26 -1.00 -1.91
CA ARG A 107 -6.32 -0.72 -0.47
C ARG A 107 -7.11 0.56 -0.21
N PRO A 108 -7.98 0.59 0.82
CA PRO A 108 -8.77 1.78 1.15
C PRO A 108 -7.88 2.92 1.67
N GLU A 109 -8.49 4.09 1.92
CA GLU A 109 -7.78 5.25 2.49
C GLU A 109 -7.25 4.98 3.90
N ARG A 110 -7.97 4.14 4.67
CA ARG A 110 -7.68 3.87 6.08
C ARG A 110 -7.72 2.38 6.33
N GLU A 111 -6.71 1.88 7.04
CA GLU A 111 -6.68 0.51 7.53
C GLU A 111 -6.31 0.50 9.01
N LEU A 112 -6.97 -0.34 9.79
CA LEU A 112 -6.73 -0.53 11.22
C LEU A 112 -6.68 -2.02 11.52
N TYR A 113 -5.64 -2.47 12.20
CA TYR A 113 -5.49 -3.86 12.65
C TYR A 113 -5.30 -3.90 14.16
N ASP A 114 -6.05 -4.75 14.85
CA ASP A 114 -5.88 -5.03 16.28
C ASP A 114 -4.85 -6.15 16.46
N LEU A 115 -3.63 -5.79 16.86
CA LEU A 115 -2.50 -6.70 16.95
C LEU A 115 -2.65 -7.74 18.05
N ARG A 116 -3.55 -7.51 19.02
CA ARG A 116 -3.81 -8.46 20.12
C ARG A 116 -4.65 -9.64 19.64
N ASN A 117 -5.58 -9.37 18.72
CA ASN A 117 -6.55 -10.33 18.22
C ASN A 117 -6.23 -10.84 16.81
N ASP A 118 -5.50 -10.04 16.02
CA ASP A 118 -5.10 -10.31 14.64
C ASP A 118 -3.63 -9.89 14.42
N PRO A 119 -2.65 -10.66 14.96
CA PRO A 119 -1.23 -10.37 14.81
C PRO A 119 -0.72 -10.50 13.36
N TYR A 120 -1.54 -11.02 12.45
CA TYR A 120 -1.22 -11.19 11.03
C TYR A 120 -1.86 -10.11 10.14
N GLU A 121 -2.64 -9.19 10.73
CA GLU A 121 -3.17 -8.02 10.06
C GLU A 121 -4.04 -8.37 8.83
N LEU A 122 -4.84 -9.43 8.97
CA LEU A 122 -5.68 -9.94 7.88
C LEU A 122 -7.07 -9.33 7.84
N LYS A 123 -7.55 -8.74 8.95
CA LYS A 123 -8.87 -8.14 9.09
C LYS A 123 -8.75 -6.64 9.34
N ASN A 124 -9.02 -5.86 8.30
CA ASN A 124 -9.13 -4.41 8.44
C ASN A 124 -10.41 -4.02 9.22
N LEU A 125 -10.24 -3.28 10.31
CA LEU A 125 -11.28 -2.80 11.22
C LEU A 125 -11.59 -1.30 11.03
N ALA A 126 -11.00 -0.62 10.05
CA ALA A 126 -11.12 0.83 9.90
C ALA A 126 -12.55 1.32 9.66
N GLU A 127 -13.39 0.50 9.04
CA GLU A 127 -14.80 0.81 8.78
C GLU A 127 -15.75 0.14 9.80
N ASP A 128 -15.21 -0.53 10.83
CA ASP A 128 -16.00 -1.06 11.94
C ASP A 128 -16.38 0.09 12.90
N PRO A 129 -17.67 0.39 13.09
CA PRO A 129 -18.12 1.48 13.96
C PRO A 129 -17.62 1.37 15.40
N THR A 130 -17.36 0.16 15.88
CA THR A 130 -16.85 -0.08 17.24
C THR A 130 -15.41 0.42 17.44
N HIS A 131 -14.67 0.62 16.35
CA HIS A 131 -13.28 1.09 16.35
C HIS A 131 -13.14 2.53 15.87
N ALA A 132 -14.24 3.25 15.62
CA ALA A 132 -14.23 4.59 15.04
C ALA A 132 -13.41 5.60 15.86
N ASP A 133 -13.49 5.54 17.19
CA ASP A 133 -12.71 6.40 18.08
C ASP A 133 -11.21 6.09 18.02
N THR A 134 -10.85 4.81 17.93
CA THR A 134 -9.46 4.37 17.75
C THR A 134 -8.89 4.86 16.43
N VAL A 135 -9.64 4.71 15.33
CA VAL A 135 -9.25 5.22 14.00
C VAL A 135 -9.02 6.73 14.06
N LYS A 136 -9.96 7.48 14.63
CA LYS A 136 -9.87 8.95 14.73
C LYS A 136 -8.68 9.40 15.58
N ALA A 137 -8.43 8.73 16.70
CA ALA A 137 -7.33 9.05 17.59
C ALA A 137 -5.97 8.77 16.93
N LEU A 138 -5.80 7.60 16.32
CA LEU A 138 -4.57 7.22 15.64
C LEU A 138 -4.32 8.05 14.38
N ASP A 139 -5.36 8.38 13.61
CA ASP A 139 -5.23 9.28 12.46
C ASP A 139 -4.77 10.68 12.88
N SER A 140 -5.41 11.24 13.92
CA SER A 140 -5.05 12.56 14.44
C SER A 140 -3.61 12.58 14.96
N ARG A 141 -3.22 11.53 15.68
CA ARG A 141 -1.86 11.38 16.21
C ARG A 141 -0.84 11.25 15.09
N LEU A 142 -1.07 10.36 14.12
CA LEU A 142 -0.21 10.20 12.94
C LEU A 142 -0.04 11.54 12.22
N MET A 143 -1.13 12.23 11.90
CA MET A 143 -1.06 13.50 11.17
C MET A 143 -0.37 14.61 11.96
N ALA A 144 -0.47 14.62 13.29
CA ALA A 144 0.26 15.57 14.14
C ALA A 144 1.78 15.31 14.08
N GLU A 145 2.20 14.06 14.23
CA GLU A 145 3.62 13.66 14.15
C GLU A 145 4.22 13.96 12.77
N LEU A 146 3.48 13.63 11.70
CA LEU A 146 3.89 13.90 10.32
C LEU A 146 4.05 15.40 10.06
N LYS A 147 3.14 16.24 10.59
CA LYS A 147 3.27 17.70 10.48
C LYS A 147 4.44 18.23 11.29
N ALA A 148 4.64 17.74 12.51
CA ALA A 148 5.75 18.14 13.38
C ALA A 148 7.12 17.81 12.77
N THR A 149 7.19 16.73 11.99
CA THR A 149 8.39 16.29 11.27
C THR A 149 8.49 16.83 9.84
N GLY A 150 7.51 17.61 9.39
CA GLY A 150 7.55 18.25 8.07
C GLY A 150 7.27 17.32 6.89
N ASP A 151 6.56 16.20 7.09
CA ASP A 151 6.22 15.28 6.00
C ASP A 151 5.35 15.98 4.92
N PRO A 152 5.79 16.03 3.66
CA PRO A 152 5.04 16.67 2.58
C PRO A 152 3.64 16.07 2.34
N ARG A 153 3.41 14.79 2.62
CA ARG A 153 2.08 14.15 2.50
C ARG A 153 1.09 14.72 3.52
N ALA A 154 1.55 15.19 4.68
CA ALA A 154 0.70 15.80 5.71
C ALA A 154 0.58 17.33 5.61
N SER A 155 1.49 17.97 4.87
CA SER A 155 1.58 19.44 4.72
C SER A 155 1.23 19.97 3.34
N GLY A 156 0.67 19.14 2.44
CA GLY A 156 0.15 19.57 1.13
C GLY A 156 1.16 19.62 -0.02
N GLY A 157 2.40 19.16 0.17
CA GLY A 157 3.44 19.10 -0.85
C GLY A 157 3.73 17.69 -1.39
N GLY A 158 2.96 16.68 -0.98
CA GLY A 158 3.27 15.28 -1.20
C GLY A 158 3.41 14.85 -2.67
N ASP A 159 2.75 15.54 -3.59
CA ASP A 159 2.82 15.23 -5.02
C ASP A 159 4.19 15.53 -5.65
N GLU A 160 5.05 16.28 -4.95
CA GLU A 160 6.46 16.45 -5.32
C GLU A 160 7.18 15.10 -5.45
N PHE A 161 6.87 14.13 -4.58
CA PHE A 161 7.50 12.80 -4.62
C PHE A 161 7.27 12.06 -5.94
N ASP A 162 6.13 12.30 -6.58
CA ASP A 162 5.79 11.66 -7.85
C ASP A 162 6.62 12.24 -9.02
N ARG A 163 7.18 13.45 -8.86
CA ARG A 163 7.99 14.15 -9.86
C ARG A 163 9.48 13.83 -9.80
N TYR A 164 9.96 13.23 -8.70
CA TYR A 164 11.37 12.85 -8.62
C TYR A 164 11.74 11.81 -9.69
N PRO A 165 12.88 11.97 -10.37
CA PRO A 165 13.34 11.00 -11.36
C PRO A 165 13.56 9.64 -10.69
N SER A 166 13.27 8.56 -11.41
CA SER A 166 13.66 7.23 -10.96
C SER A 166 15.11 6.94 -11.32
N ALA A 167 15.78 6.10 -10.54
CA ALA A 167 17.19 5.76 -10.73
C ALA A 167 17.54 5.15 -12.11
N LYS A 168 16.52 4.75 -12.90
CA LYS A 168 16.66 4.23 -14.27
C LYS A 168 16.34 5.24 -15.38
N ALA A 169 16.10 6.50 -15.06
CA ALA A 169 15.99 7.57 -16.06
C ALA A 169 17.40 7.94 -16.57
N LYS A 170 17.92 7.12 -17.49
CA LYS A 170 19.03 7.46 -18.38
C LYS A 170 18.60 7.23 -19.81
#